data_AF-A0A9W8B803-F1
#
_entry.id   AF-A0A9W8B803-F1
#
_cell.length_a   1.000
_cell.length_b   1.000
_cell.length_c   1.000
_cell.angle_alpha   90.00
_cell.angle_beta   90.00
_cell.angle_gamma   90.00
#
_symmetry.space_group_name_H-M   'P 1'
#
loop_
_entity.id
_entity.type
_entity.pdbx_description
1 polymer ?
#
loop_
_entity_poly.entity_id
_entity_poly.type
_entity_poly.pdbx_seq_one_letter_code
_entity_poly.pdbx_strand_id
1 'polypeptide(L)'
;MAPANDPQVTIDICPSTGKNYKTMVAKSFADKLMAYGSGQYSAKEGDESAVWLTVKSSATKDQPYGCYVAWDTAKGQSGNSLIPFSSAVSADFQPGDTVYVEKLAGVKMNAHQSHNGCLRIEGTGATKGQIGVYAYSEKSAEYFKSFSASGPQSVRKQDCDPQSYYFSEDPTQNLGGVQ
;
A
#
# COMPACT_ATOMS: atom_id res chain seq x y z
N MET A 1 -6.04 -9.93 13.60
CA MET A 1 -7.39 -10.24 14.14
C MET A 1 -8.46 -9.32 13.56
N ALA A 2 -9.35 -9.85 12.71
CA ALA A 2 -10.66 -9.23 12.57
C ALA A 2 -11.43 -9.48 13.90
N PRO A 3 -12.15 -8.49 14.45
CA PRO A 3 -12.92 -8.71 15.67
C PRO A 3 -13.95 -9.82 15.44
N ALA A 4 -14.26 -10.60 16.48
CA ALA A 4 -15.10 -11.80 16.43
C ALA A 4 -16.54 -11.60 15.90
N ASN A 5 -16.90 -10.39 15.46
CA ASN A 5 -18.21 -9.99 14.94
C ASN A 5 -18.13 -9.20 13.62
N ASP A 6 -17.01 -9.23 12.89
CA ASP A 6 -16.93 -8.53 11.59
C ASP A 6 -17.81 -9.24 10.53
N PRO A 7 -18.90 -8.61 10.04
CA PRO A 7 -19.79 -9.24 9.07
C PRO A 7 -19.03 -9.71 7.83
N GLN A 8 -19.42 -10.85 7.28
CA GLN A 8 -18.83 -11.33 6.03
C GLN A 8 -19.58 -10.72 4.84
N VAL A 9 -18.82 -10.32 3.81
CA VAL A 9 -19.33 -9.83 2.54
C VAL A 9 -18.70 -10.60 1.40
N THR A 10 -19.41 -10.69 0.28
CA THR A 10 -18.88 -11.33 -0.92
C THR A 10 -18.20 -10.29 -1.81
N ILE A 11 -16.98 -10.56 -2.21
CA ILE A 11 -16.24 -9.79 -3.21
C ILE A 11 -16.02 -10.62 -4.48
N ASP A 12 -15.91 -9.94 -5.61
CA ASP A 12 -15.62 -10.55 -6.90
C ASP A 12 -14.10 -10.53 -7.20
N ILE A 13 -13.57 -11.68 -7.62
CA ILE A 13 -12.21 -11.81 -8.16
C ILE A 13 -12.32 -11.98 -9.68
N CYS A 14 -11.81 -11.01 -10.43
CA CYS A 14 -11.85 -10.95 -11.88
C CYS A 14 -10.42 -10.99 -12.45
N PRO A 15 -9.76 -12.16 -12.50
CA PRO A 15 -8.41 -12.24 -13.03
C PRO A 15 -8.35 -11.73 -14.50
N SER A 16 -7.17 -11.36 -14.96
CA SER A 16 -6.95 -11.00 -16.37
C SER A 16 -7.08 -12.21 -17.29
N THR A 17 -6.87 -13.42 -16.75
CA THR A 17 -7.02 -14.70 -17.44
C THR A 17 -7.82 -15.66 -16.57
N GLY A 18 -8.72 -16.44 -17.16
CA GLY A 18 -9.57 -17.40 -16.45
C GLY A 18 -10.96 -16.86 -16.10
N LYS A 19 -11.71 -17.65 -15.32
CA LYS A 19 -13.09 -17.32 -14.93
C LYS A 19 -13.11 -16.50 -13.65
N ASN A 20 -13.98 -15.49 -13.62
CA ASN A 20 -14.28 -14.77 -12.39
C ASN A 20 -14.82 -15.74 -11.34
N TYR A 21 -14.47 -15.51 -10.08
CA TYR A 21 -15.02 -16.24 -8.94
C TYR A 21 -15.30 -15.27 -7.80
N LYS A 22 -16.09 -15.72 -6.82
CA LYS A 22 -16.45 -14.92 -5.65
C LYS A 22 -15.81 -15.51 -4.40
N THR A 23 -15.43 -14.66 -3.47
CA THR A 23 -14.95 -15.09 -2.15
C THR A 23 -15.60 -14.27 -1.03
N MET A 24 -15.73 -14.87 0.14
CA MET A 24 -16.20 -14.18 1.34
C MET A 24 -15.02 -13.61 2.11
N VAL A 25 -15.16 -12.37 2.53
CA VAL A 25 -14.18 -11.65 3.33
C VAL A 25 -14.88 -10.87 4.43
N ALA A 26 -14.12 -10.51 5.46
CA ALA A 26 -14.61 -9.61 6.50
C ALA A 26 -14.96 -8.23 5.88
N LYS A 27 -16.06 -7.62 6.30
CA LYS A 27 -16.53 -6.34 5.74
C LYS A 27 -15.49 -5.25 5.92
N SER A 28 -14.84 -5.19 7.08
CA SER A 28 -13.78 -4.20 7.31
C SER A 28 -12.61 -4.35 6.33
N PHE A 29 -12.31 -5.57 5.88
CA PHE A 29 -11.30 -5.81 4.86
C PHE A 29 -11.78 -5.34 3.48
N ALA A 30 -13.03 -5.63 3.09
CA ALA A 30 -13.60 -5.14 1.84
C ALA A 30 -13.67 -3.60 1.78
N ASP A 31 -14.05 -2.96 2.88
CA ASP A 31 -14.07 -1.50 2.99
C ASP A 31 -12.66 -0.90 2.84
N LYS A 32 -11.65 -1.51 3.47
CA LYS A 32 -10.23 -1.12 3.30
C LYS A 32 -9.75 -1.34 1.86
N LEU A 33 -10.11 -2.45 1.22
CA LEU A 33 -9.78 -2.73 -0.17
C LEU A 33 -10.33 -1.65 -1.10
N MET A 34 -11.57 -1.20 -0.90
CA MET A 34 -12.15 -0.12 -1.70
C MET A 34 -11.45 1.22 -1.45
N ALA A 35 -11.09 1.51 -0.19
CA ALA A 35 -10.43 2.77 0.16
C ALA A 35 -8.98 2.84 -0.33
N TYR A 36 -8.22 1.75 -0.21
CA TYR A 36 -6.78 1.71 -0.50
C TYR A 36 -6.47 1.15 -1.88
N GLY A 37 -7.44 0.52 -2.55
CA GLY A 37 -7.27 -0.10 -3.85
C GLY A 37 -6.48 -1.41 -3.82
N SER A 38 -5.90 -1.81 -2.68
CA SER A 38 -5.24 -3.11 -2.53
C SER A 38 -5.19 -3.59 -1.08
N GLY A 39 -4.97 -4.89 -0.88
CA GLY A 39 -4.84 -5.50 0.44
C GLY A 39 -4.47 -6.98 0.37
N GLN A 40 -3.71 -7.43 1.36
CA GLN A 40 -3.33 -8.84 1.46
C GLN A 40 -4.50 -9.65 2.02
N TYR A 41 -4.95 -10.63 1.26
CA TYR A 41 -5.99 -11.57 1.63
C TYR A 41 -5.36 -12.92 1.95
N SER A 42 -5.74 -13.46 3.09
CA SER A 42 -5.50 -14.84 3.43
C SER A 42 -6.79 -15.50 3.90
N ALA A 43 -7.01 -16.76 3.51
CA ALA A 43 -8.10 -17.55 4.04
C ALA A 43 -7.89 -17.93 5.52
N LYS A 44 -6.64 -17.94 6.01
CA LYS A 44 -6.27 -18.29 7.39
C LYS A 44 -5.13 -17.42 7.93
N GLU A 45 -5.19 -17.05 9.19
CA GLU A 45 -4.08 -16.34 9.84
C GLU A 45 -2.80 -17.20 9.82
N GLY A 46 -1.68 -16.63 9.38
CA GLY A 46 -0.40 -17.34 9.24
C GLY A 46 -0.27 -18.21 7.98
N ASP A 47 -1.20 -18.13 7.03
CA ASP A 47 -1.11 -18.84 5.76
C ASP A 47 -0.09 -18.18 4.82
N GLU A 48 0.93 -18.94 4.43
CA GLU A 48 1.96 -18.51 3.47
C GLU A 48 1.41 -18.37 2.04
N SER A 49 0.19 -18.86 1.78
CA SER A 49 -0.51 -18.68 0.49
C SER A 49 -1.29 -17.36 0.37
N ALA A 50 -1.07 -16.42 1.29
CA ALA A 50 -1.69 -15.10 1.25
C ALA A 50 -1.43 -14.40 -0.11
N VAL A 51 -2.50 -13.96 -0.75
CA VAL A 51 -2.45 -13.26 -2.04
C VAL A 51 -2.73 -11.77 -1.85
N TRP A 52 -2.21 -10.95 -2.75
CA TRP A 52 -2.57 -9.54 -2.80
C TRP A 52 -3.75 -9.34 -3.73
N LEU A 53 -4.82 -8.74 -3.22
CA LEU A 53 -5.96 -8.32 -4.01
C LEU A 53 -5.79 -6.85 -4.37
N THR A 54 -5.88 -6.50 -5.66
CA THR A 54 -5.87 -5.13 -6.16
C THR A 54 -7.12 -4.84 -6.97
N VAL A 55 -7.71 -3.66 -6.79
CA VAL A 55 -8.91 -3.23 -7.51
C VAL A 55 -8.65 -3.18 -9.02
N LYS A 56 -9.47 -3.90 -9.78
CA LYS A 56 -9.53 -3.88 -11.24
C LYS A 56 -10.57 -2.89 -11.74
N SER A 57 -11.72 -2.87 -11.06
CA SER A 57 -12.86 -2.02 -11.38
C SER A 57 -13.55 -1.59 -10.10
N SER A 58 -14.01 -0.34 -10.08
CA SER A 58 -14.78 0.23 -8.99
C SER A 58 -16.13 -0.48 -8.80
N ALA A 59 -16.78 -0.19 -7.67
CA ALA A 59 -18.09 -0.73 -7.35
C ALA A 59 -19.14 -0.36 -8.42
N THR A 60 -19.98 -1.33 -8.76
CA THR A 60 -21.15 -1.17 -9.63
C THR A 60 -22.39 -1.73 -8.92
N LYS A 61 -23.57 -1.56 -9.52
CA LYS A 61 -24.81 -2.14 -8.98
C LYS A 61 -24.73 -3.67 -8.84
N ASP A 62 -24.02 -4.33 -9.75
CA ASP A 62 -23.89 -5.80 -9.79
C ASP A 62 -22.66 -6.31 -9.01
N GLN A 63 -21.72 -5.41 -8.70
CA GLN A 63 -20.50 -5.68 -7.92
C GLN A 63 -20.33 -4.59 -6.86
N PRO A 64 -21.06 -4.66 -5.74
CA PRO A 64 -21.13 -3.57 -4.76
C PRO A 64 -19.79 -3.27 -4.06
N TYR A 65 -18.83 -4.19 -4.12
CA TYR A 65 -17.47 -4.01 -3.62
C TYR A 65 -16.43 -3.87 -4.73
N GLY A 66 -16.86 -3.74 -6.00
CA GLY A 66 -15.97 -3.73 -7.16
C GLY A 66 -15.45 -5.12 -7.52
N CYS A 67 -14.44 -5.15 -8.39
CA CYS A 67 -13.76 -6.39 -8.74
C CYS A 67 -12.25 -6.31 -8.55
N TYR A 68 -11.65 -7.42 -8.13
CA TYR A 68 -10.24 -7.48 -7.73
C TYR A 68 -9.45 -8.50 -8.56
N VAL A 69 -8.15 -8.26 -8.74
CA VAL A 69 -7.19 -9.25 -9.27
C VAL A 69 -6.33 -9.74 -8.13
N ALA A 70 -6.09 -11.05 -8.08
CA ALA A 70 -5.14 -11.67 -7.16
C ALA A 70 -3.73 -11.67 -7.75
N TRP A 71 -2.76 -11.32 -6.93
CA TRP A 71 -1.35 -11.19 -7.27
C TRP A 71 -0.48 -11.87 -6.20
N ASP A 72 0.73 -12.23 -6.60
CA ASP A 72 1.80 -12.64 -5.69
C ASP A 72 2.31 -11.48 -4.80
N THR A 73 2.16 -10.26 -5.30
CA THR A 73 2.67 -9.02 -4.70
C THR A 73 1.62 -7.91 -4.79
N ALA A 74 1.66 -6.96 -3.86
CA ALA A 74 0.77 -5.81 -3.90
C ALA A 74 0.95 -5.03 -5.21
N LYS A 75 -0.13 -4.72 -5.93
CA LYS A 75 -0.08 -3.88 -7.12
C LYS A 75 -0.71 -2.52 -6.86
N GLY A 76 -0.07 -1.49 -7.39
CA GLY A 76 -0.62 -0.14 -7.45
C GLY A 76 -1.62 0.03 -8.58
N GLN A 77 -2.30 1.18 -8.60
CA GLN A 77 -3.22 1.60 -9.65
C GLN A 77 -2.54 1.75 -11.02
N SER A 78 -1.21 1.93 -11.06
CA SER A 78 -0.46 1.94 -12.33
C SER A 78 -0.22 0.53 -12.91
N GLY A 79 -0.54 -0.53 -12.15
CA GLY A 79 -0.29 -1.93 -12.51
C GLY A 79 1.09 -2.45 -12.11
N ASN A 80 1.99 -1.58 -11.62
CA ASN A 80 3.29 -1.99 -11.11
C ASN A 80 3.18 -2.64 -9.72
N SER A 81 4.16 -3.49 -9.38
CA SER A 81 4.31 -3.95 -8.00
C SER A 81 4.65 -2.78 -7.08
N LEU A 82 3.96 -2.70 -5.95
CA LEU A 82 4.29 -1.77 -4.89
C LEU A 82 5.63 -2.17 -4.29
N ILE A 83 6.52 -1.20 -4.24
CA ILE A 83 7.81 -1.29 -3.58
C ILE A 83 7.61 -0.71 -2.19
N PRO A 84 7.76 -1.49 -1.10
CA PRO A 84 7.62 -0.95 0.24
C PRO A 84 8.50 0.28 0.44
N PHE A 85 7.93 1.30 1.06
CA PHE A 85 8.58 2.59 1.36
C PHE A 85 8.92 3.48 0.17
N SER A 86 8.93 2.94 -1.04
CA SER A 86 9.18 3.69 -2.27
C SER A 86 7.96 3.80 -3.19
N SER A 87 6.84 3.17 -2.85
CA SER A 87 5.54 3.43 -3.46
C SER A 87 4.68 4.30 -2.57
N ALA A 88 3.86 5.16 -3.16
CA ALA A 88 3.02 6.09 -2.42
C ALA A 88 1.65 6.32 -3.05
N VAL A 89 0.73 6.93 -2.30
CA VAL A 89 -0.53 7.48 -2.77
C VAL A 89 -0.55 9.00 -2.62
N SER A 90 -1.14 9.69 -3.60
CA SER A 90 -1.36 11.14 -3.55
C SER A 90 -2.57 11.55 -4.38
N ALA A 91 -3.37 12.51 -3.90
CA ALA A 91 -4.43 13.13 -4.71
C ALA A 91 -3.91 14.20 -5.68
N ASP A 92 -2.65 14.65 -5.54
CA ASP A 92 -2.08 15.74 -6.33
C ASP A 92 -1.27 15.25 -7.55
N PHE A 93 -0.96 13.95 -7.61
CA PHE A 93 -0.12 13.34 -8.64
C PHE A 93 -0.82 12.14 -9.30
N GLN A 94 -0.40 11.80 -10.52
CA GLN A 94 -0.98 10.69 -11.26
C GLN A 94 -0.25 9.38 -10.92
N PRO A 95 -0.95 8.22 -10.93
CA PRO A 95 -0.28 6.92 -10.88
C PRO A 95 0.78 6.81 -11.99
N GLY A 96 1.98 6.36 -11.63
CA GLY A 96 3.17 6.30 -12.48
C GLY A 96 4.13 7.49 -12.31
N ASP A 97 3.68 8.61 -11.74
CA ASP A 97 4.57 9.75 -11.48
C ASP A 97 5.64 9.40 -10.45
N THR A 98 6.86 9.93 -10.63
CA THR A 98 7.89 9.95 -9.60
C THR A 98 7.94 11.31 -8.91
N VAL A 99 8.10 11.28 -7.61
CA VAL A 99 8.17 12.47 -6.76
C VAL A 99 9.36 12.37 -5.82
N TYR A 100 9.92 13.52 -5.50
CA TYR A 100 10.94 13.65 -4.47
C TYR A 100 10.34 14.28 -3.22
N VAL A 101 10.61 13.66 -2.07
CA VAL A 101 10.27 14.19 -0.76
C VAL A 101 11.52 14.38 0.07
N GLU A 102 11.87 15.64 0.30
CA GLU A 102 13.10 16.01 0.98
C GLU A 102 13.21 15.42 2.40
N LYS A 103 12.11 15.40 3.14
CA LYS A 103 12.06 14.82 4.49
C LYS A 103 12.31 13.31 4.54
N LEU A 104 12.21 12.60 3.40
CA LEU A 104 12.55 11.18 3.32
C LEU A 104 14.00 10.95 2.90
N ALA A 105 14.71 11.95 2.37
CA ALA A 105 16.09 11.76 1.97
C ALA A 105 17.00 11.60 3.20
N GLY A 106 17.81 10.54 3.22
CA GLY A 106 18.74 10.23 4.31
C GLY A 106 18.12 9.44 5.47
N VAL A 107 16.79 9.27 5.49
CA VAL A 107 16.07 8.53 6.52
C VAL A 107 16.55 7.07 6.56
N LYS A 108 17.06 6.61 7.71
CA LYS A 108 17.65 5.27 7.82
C LYS A 108 16.58 4.18 7.73
N MET A 109 16.73 3.30 6.74
CA MET A 109 15.86 2.14 6.51
C MET A 109 16.38 0.90 7.23
N ASN A 110 17.70 0.75 7.32
CA ASN A 110 18.39 -0.25 8.14
C ASN A 110 19.84 0.22 8.39
N ALA A 111 20.69 -0.64 8.96
CA ALA A 111 22.09 -0.33 9.26
C ALA A 111 22.93 0.10 8.04
N HIS A 112 22.52 -0.29 6.82
CA HIS A 112 23.29 -0.11 5.59
C HIS A 112 22.56 0.70 4.51
N GLN A 113 21.29 1.04 4.71
CA GLN A 113 20.47 1.72 3.72
C GLN A 113 19.79 2.95 4.31
N SER A 114 19.86 4.04 3.56
CA SER A 114 19.08 5.26 3.78
C SER A 114 18.16 5.49 2.60
N HIS A 115 16.99 6.02 2.88
CA HIS A 115 15.99 6.34 1.87
C HIS A 115 16.48 7.50 1.01
N ASN A 116 16.31 7.41 -0.31
CA ASN A 116 16.83 8.40 -1.26
C ASN A 116 15.86 9.57 -1.53
N GLY A 117 14.71 9.58 -0.86
CA GLY A 117 13.67 10.59 -0.99
C GLY A 117 12.72 10.36 -2.18
N CYS A 118 12.97 9.36 -3.03
CA CYS A 118 12.19 9.10 -4.22
C CYS A 118 11.05 8.13 -3.97
N LEU A 119 9.86 8.53 -4.42
CA LEU A 119 8.65 7.73 -4.36
C LEU A 119 8.03 7.64 -5.76
N ARG A 120 7.45 6.49 -6.08
CA ARG A 120 6.54 6.33 -7.21
C ARG A 120 5.10 6.39 -6.73
N ILE A 121 4.30 7.20 -7.39
CA ILE A 121 2.88 7.32 -7.12
C ILE A 121 2.17 6.12 -7.74
N GLU A 122 1.46 5.39 -6.89
CA GLU A 122 0.81 4.13 -7.21
C GLU A 122 -0.67 4.13 -6.82
N GLY A 123 -1.20 5.27 -6.38
CA GLY A 123 -2.62 5.44 -6.16
C GLY A 123 -2.99 6.85 -5.78
N THR A 124 -4.29 7.12 -5.76
CA THR A 124 -4.85 8.47 -5.60
C THR A 124 -5.57 8.70 -4.28
N GLY A 125 -5.55 7.73 -3.36
CA GLY A 125 -6.37 7.72 -2.14
C GLY A 125 -5.91 8.62 -0.98
N ALA A 126 -4.93 9.51 -1.17
CA ALA A 126 -4.48 10.41 -0.10
C ALA A 126 -5.37 11.66 0.01
N THR A 127 -5.29 12.37 1.13
CA THR A 127 -5.86 13.73 1.21
C THR A 127 -5.02 14.69 0.35
N LYS A 128 -5.67 15.69 -0.25
CA LYS A 128 -4.99 16.74 -1.02
C LYS A 128 -3.90 17.42 -0.17
N GLY A 129 -2.71 17.61 -0.73
CA GLY A 129 -1.52 18.14 -0.06
C GLY A 129 -0.77 17.13 0.79
N GLN A 130 -1.17 15.84 0.79
CA GLN A 130 -0.53 14.78 1.55
C GLN A 130 -0.02 13.67 0.62
N ILE A 131 0.99 12.95 1.14
CA ILE A 131 1.47 11.69 0.61
C ILE A 131 1.30 10.61 1.67
N GLY A 132 0.72 9.49 1.26
CA GLY A 132 0.71 8.26 2.04
C GLY A 132 1.76 7.31 1.46
N VAL A 133 2.76 6.92 2.25
CA VAL A 133 3.75 5.93 1.81
C VAL A 133 3.21 4.53 2.07
N TYR A 134 3.31 3.63 1.09
CA TYR A 134 2.95 2.23 1.29
C TYR A 134 3.98 1.55 2.20
N ALA A 135 3.48 1.01 3.31
CA ALA A 135 4.27 0.29 4.31
C ALA A 135 4.06 -1.22 4.17
N TYR A 136 5.10 -2.01 4.46
CA TYR A 136 5.07 -3.47 4.35
C TYR A 136 4.21 -4.15 5.44
N SER A 137 4.11 -3.52 6.61
CA SER A 137 3.39 -4.04 7.79
C SER A 137 2.83 -2.89 8.64
N GLU A 138 1.86 -3.18 9.52
CA GLU A 138 1.33 -2.19 10.49
C GLU A 138 2.44 -1.58 11.34
N LYS A 139 3.43 -2.40 11.75
CA LYS A 139 4.59 -1.94 12.53
C LYS A 139 5.45 -0.94 11.75
N SER A 140 5.65 -1.17 10.46
CA SER A 140 6.33 -0.20 9.59
C SER A 140 5.45 1.01 9.23
N ALA A 141 4.12 0.90 9.31
CA ALA A 141 3.22 2.02 9.10
C ALA A 141 3.33 3.07 10.23
N GLU A 142 3.65 2.65 11.46
CA GLU A 142 3.92 3.59 12.57
C GLU A 142 5.12 4.49 12.31
N TYR A 143 6.14 3.99 11.61
CA TYR A 143 7.30 4.78 11.19
C TYR A 143 6.92 5.93 10.25
N PHE A 144 5.99 5.68 9.32
CA PHE A 144 5.53 6.69 8.37
C PHE A 144 4.34 7.52 8.88
N LYS A 145 3.68 7.12 9.97
CA LYS A 145 2.64 7.95 10.62
C LYS A 145 3.19 9.29 11.08
N SER A 146 4.40 9.34 11.66
CA SER A 146 5.02 10.59 12.08
C SER A 146 5.34 11.50 10.88
N PHE A 147 5.75 10.90 9.77
CA PHE A 147 5.99 11.60 8.51
C PHE A 147 4.70 12.20 7.94
N SER A 148 3.65 11.39 7.76
CA SER A 148 2.36 11.84 7.23
C SER A 148 1.64 12.83 8.16
N ALA A 149 1.92 12.81 9.48
CA ALA A 149 1.35 13.75 10.46
C ALA A 149 2.08 15.10 10.55
N SER A 150 3.29 15.22 9.98
CA SER A 150 4.16 16.39 10.15
C SER A 150 3.82 17.61 9.27
N GLY A 151 2.56 17.73 8.85
CA GLY A 151 2.08 18.82 7.98
C GLY A 151 2.40 18.63 6.50
N PRO A 152 2.15 19.67 5.66
CA PRO A 152 2.42 19.62 4.23
C PRO A 152 3.87 19.21 3.98
N GLN A 153 4.04 18.17 3.18
CA GLN A 153 5.35 17.69 2.78
C GLN A 153 5.85 18.56 1.63
N SER A 154 7.13 18.95 1.63
CA SER A 154 7.78 19.52 0.45
C SER A 154 7.93 18.43 -0.61
N VAL A 155 6.84 18.14 -1.31
CA VAL A 155 6.77 17.16 -2.38
C VAL A 155 6.86 17.90 -3.69
N ARG A 156 7.79 17.46 -4.54
CA ARG A 156 7.85 17.94 -5.92
C ARG A 156 7.91 16.77 -6.87
N LYS A 157 7.18 16.88 -7.98
CA LYS A 157 7.36 15.98 -9.11
C LYS A 157 8.81 16.09 -9.59
N GLN A 158 9.49 14.96 -9.66
CA GLN A 158 10.88 14.88 -10.08
C GLN A 158 11.09 13.52 -10.70
N ASP A 159 11.72 13.50 -11.87
CA ASP A 159 12.24 12.25 -12.44
C ASP A 159 13.38 11.74 -11.56
N CYS A 160 13.10 10.68 -10.80
CA CYS A 160 14.07 10.04 -9.93
C CYS A 160 13.69 8.60 -9.65
N ASP A 161 14.68 7.77 -9.33
CA ASP A 161 14.53 6.32 -9.26
C ASP A 161 14.21 5.87 -7.82
N PRO A 162 13.01 5.34 -7.54
CA PRO A 162 12.66 4.79 -6.23
C PRO A 162 13.45 3.51 -5.96
N GLN A 163 14.10 3.43 -4.79
CA GLN A 163 14.92 2.27 -4.43
C GLN A 163 14.11 1.14 -3.79
N SER A 164 14.61 -0.09 -3.90
CA SER A 164 14.14 -1.20 -3.07
C SER A 164 15.04 -1.34 -1.84
N TYR A 165 14.42 -1.47 -0.66
CA TYR A 165 15.16 -1.67 0.59
C TYR A 165 14.99 -3.11 1.06
N TYR A 166 16.03 -3.67 1.66
CA TYR A 166 16.01 -5.04 2.17
C TYR A 166 15.46 -5.06 3.61
N PHE A 167 14.57 -6.03 3.89
CA PHE A 167 13.85 -6.17 5.16
C PHE A 167 14.08 -7.52 5.83
N SER A 168 15.27 -8.10 5.69
CA SER A 168 15.64 -9.31 6.46
C SER A 168 15.65 -9.06 7.97
N GLU A 169 15.65 -7.80 8.38
CA GLU A 169 15.55 -7.35 9.76
C GLU A 169 14.39 -6.37 9.87
N ASP A 170 13.61 -6.47 10.95
CA ASP A 170 12.55 -5.54 11.26
C ASP A 170 13.13 -4.12 11.40
N PRO A 171 12.76 -3.15 10.54
CA PRO A 171 13.36 -1.82 10.53
C PRO A 171 13.15 -1.06 11.85
N THR A 172 12.23 -1.52 12.71
CA THR A 172 12.05 -0.98 14.05
C THR A 172 13.15 -1.35 15.06
N GLN A 173 13.95 -2.39 14.81
CA GLN A 173 15.05 -2.79 15.72
C GLN A 173 16.28 -1.89 15.61
N ASN A 174 16.39 -1.14 14.51
CA ASN A 174 17.49 -0.22 14.26
C ASN A 174 17.20 1.21 14.77
N LEU A 175 16.13 1.40 15.56
CA LEU A 175 15.65 2.69 16.10
C LEU A 175 16.41 3.17 17.36
N GLY A 176 17.68 2.80 17.50
CA GLY A 176 18.55 3.39 18.51
C GLY A 176 18.86 4.86 18.20
N GLY A 177 18.01 5.78 18.67
CA GLY A 177 18.40 7.18 18.88
C GLY A 177 17.70 8.26 18.05
N VAL A 178 16.36 8.23 17.93
CA VAL A 178 15.61 9.46 17.62
C VAL A 178 14.83 9.86 18.87
N GLN A 179 15.47 10.66 19.73
CA GLN A 179 14.81 11.51 20.73
C GLN A 179 14.41 12.82 20.06
#